data_AF-A0A943FP65-F1
#
_entry.id   AF-A0A943FP65-F1
#
_cell.length_a   1.000
_cell.length_b   1.000
_cell.length_c   1.000
_cell.angle_alpha   90.00
_cell.angle_beta   90.00
_cell.angle_gamma   90.00
#
_symmetry.space_group_name_H-M   'P 1'
#
loop_
_entity.id
_entity.type
_entity.pdbx_description
1 polymer ?
#
loop_
_entity_poly.entity_id
_entity_poly.type
_entity_poly.pdbx_seq_one_letter_code
_entity_poly.pdbx_strand_id
1 'polypeptide(L)'
;MADTNIKTQISRLSGAKSDLATAITAKGVTVPDNTTLDGYAALVEQIDTGVDTSDATATAADIAEGETAYVNGSKVTGTLSSPVNVFAEAADCLSVSGSYIAYTSPGSGTDKAIWDKSKNNIVKIKASYLGSCFASQVLEGRTFTADGTWKNTTTGAFGGDILLHTEGTMTNNGAWTSTIAPGASVTIPAGYHNGRGSVTASGSSSGGIDTSDATATAANILSGKTAYVNGSKVTGTMTNNGAVAKTMTANGSYTIPAGYHNGSGKVTVNVSSSSGSSTNNIEAYAITNTNPSVSFKRTDGAIKIWGYGTMTSSSGWGGQTTSLIAFEGDKYHKSAMYGGPSSTSLSLSISNGKLTGLPSGLSAISAIVTRGI
;
A
#
# COMPACT_ATOMS: atom_id res chain seq x y z
N MET A 1 51.84 -120.50 -70.01
CA MET A 1 51.29 -119.13 -70.17
C MET A 1 50.17 -118.81 -69.18
N ALA A 2 49.22 -119.72 -68.89
CA ALA A 2 48.14 -119.48 -67.91
C ALA A 2 48.65 -119.26 -66.45
N ASP A 3 49.59 -120.08 -65.98
CA ASP A 3 50.11 -120.03 -64.60
C ASP A 3 50.90 -118.73 -64.29
N THR A 4 51.64 -118.22 -65.26
CA THR A 4 52.37 -116.94 -65.15
C THR A 4 51.42 -115.74 -64.99
N ASN A 5 50.26 -115.80 -65.66
CA ASN A 5 49.25 -114.74 -65.56
C ASN A 5 48.59 -114.74 -64.17
N ILE A 6 48.23 -115.92 -63.63
CA ILE A 6 47.64 -116.05 -62.29
C ILE A 6 48.59 -115.52 -61.20
N LYS A 7 49.87 -115.91 -61.22
CA LYS A 7 50.90 -115.41 -60.28
C LYS A 7 51.07 -113.88 -60.33
N THR A 8 50.97 -113.31 -61.53
CA THR A 8 51.03 -111.85 -61.73
C THR A 8 49.83 -111.16 -61.10
N GLN A 9 48.62 -111.69 -61.29
CA GLN A 9 47.41 -111.12 -60.69
C GLN A 9 47.39 -111.23 -59.16
N ILE A 10 47.84 -112.35 -58.59
CA ILE A 10 47.98 -112.51 -57.13
C ILE A 10 48.95 -111.47 -56.55
N SER A 11 50.08 -111.24 -57.21
CA SER A 11 51.06 -110.22 -56.77
C SER A 11 50.48 -108.81 -56.83
N ARG A 12 49.70 -108.49 -57.88
CA ARG A 12 48.98 -107.21 -58.00
C ARG A 12 47.95 -107.02 -56.89
N LEU A 13 47.16 -108.06 -56.57
CA LEU A 13 46.18 -108.04 -55.50
C LEU A 13 46.84 -107.86 -54.12
N SER A 14 47.97 -108.52 -53.88
CA SER A 14 48.75 -108.35 -52.65
C SER A 14 49.31 -106.93 -52.52
N GLY A 15 49.81 -106.34 -53.61
CA GLY A 15 50.25 -104.96 -53.65
C GLY A 15 49.12 -103.98 -53.36
N ALA A 16 47.99 -104.11 -54.08
CA ALA A 16 46.81 -103.26 -53.87
C ALA A 16 46.28 -103.33 -52.43
N LYS A 17 46.30 -104.52 -51.81
CA LYS A 17 45.92 -104.70 -50.40
C LYS A 17 46.86 -103.90 -49.47
N SER A 18 48.17 -103.96 -49.69
CA SER A 18 49.16 -103.20 -48.91
C SER A 18 49.00 -101.69 -49.09
N ASP A 19 48.72 -101.24 -50.31
CA ASP A 19 48.49 -99.83 -50.62
C ASP A 19 47.23 -99.31 -49.95
N LEU A 20 46.14 -100.10 -49.96
CA LEU A 20 44.91 -99.79 -49.24
C LEU A 20 45.14 -99.72 -47.73
N ALA A 21 45.93 -100.63 -47.16
CA ALA A 21 46.24 -100.63 -45.72
C ALA A 21 46.93 -99.34 -45.32
N THR A 22 47.92 -98.94 -46.12
CA THR A 22 48.69 -97.71 -45.94
C THR A 22 47.78 -96.47 -46.05
N ALA A 23 46.90 -96.43 -47.05
CA ALA A 23 45.98 -95.32 -47.26
C ALA A 23 44.98 -95.16 -46.10
N ILE A 24 44.40 -96.26 -45.61
CA ILE A 24 43.44 -96.25 -44.48
C ILE A 24 44.15 -95.85 -43.18
N THR A 25 45.36 -96.39 -42.94
CA THR A 25 46.18 -96.02 -41.77
C THR A 25 46.59 -94.55 -41.81
N ALA A 26 46.91 -94.01 -43.00
CA ALA A 26 47.19 -92.59 -43.18
C ALA A 26 45.97 -91.69 -42.90
N LYS A 27 44.75 -92.24 -42.93
CA LYS A 27 43.51 -91.58 -42.51
C LYS A 27 43.16 -91.80 -41.02
N GLY A 28 44.07 -92.40 -40.25
CA GLY A 28 43.94 -92.57 -38.80
C GLY A 28 43.19 -93.83 -38.36
N VAL A 29 42.79 -94.71 -39.28
CA VAL A 29 42.13 -95.98 -38.97
C VAL A 29 43.16 -97.10 -38.92
N THR A 30 43.25 -97.82 -37.80
CA THR A 30 44.16 -98.97 -37.66
C THR A 30 43.71 -100.13 -38.54
N VAL A 31 44.63 -100.68 -39.35
CA VAL A 31 44.39 -101.88 -40.17
C VAL A 31 45.15 -103.07 -39.56
N PRO A 32 44.47 -104.05 -38.93
CA PRO A 32 45.12 -105.25 -38.44
C PRO A 32 45.84 -106.06 -39.53
N ASP A 33 47.00 -106.63 -39.22
CA ASP A 33 47.84 -107.38 -40.18
C ASP A 33 47.12 -108.58 -40.82
N ASN A 34 46.12 -109.15 -40.13
CA ASN A 34 45.35 -110.31 -40.57
C ASN A 34 44.05 -109.94 -41.31
N THR A 35 43.76 -108.66 -41.57
CA THR A 35 42.53 -108.24 -42.25
C THR A 35 42.48 -108.82 -43.67
N THR A 36 41.44 -109.57 -44.00
CA THR A 36 41.17 -110.07 -45.36
C THR A 36 40.65 -108.94 -46.24
N LEU A 37 40.71 -109.09 -47.57
CA LEU A 37 40.29 -108.03 -48.50
C LEU A 37 38.82 -107.60 -48.25
N ASP A 38 37.95 -108.55 -47.88
CA ASP A 38 36.54 -108.30 -47.56
C ASP A 38 36.34 -107.45 -46.29
N GLY A 39 37.32 -107.42 -45.39
CA GLY A 39 37.28 -106.62 -44.17
C GLY A 39 37.62 -105.14 -44.37
N TYR A 40 38.17 -104.75 -45.52
CA TYR A 40 38.58 -103.36 -45.77
C TYR A 40 37.40 -102.41 -45.90
N ALA A 41 36.24 -102.89 -46.33
CA ALA A 41 35.03 -102.07 -46.42
C ALA A 41 34.65 -101.48 -45.05
N ALA A 42 34.65 -102.29 -43.99
CA ALA A 42 34.33 -101.86 -42.64
C ALA A 42 35.39 -100.90 -42.04
N LEU A 43 36.65 -101.00 -42.49
CA LEU A 43 37.71 -100.07 -42.09
C LEU A 43 37.60 -98.74 -42.82
N VAL A 44 37.19 -98.75 -44.09
CA VAL A 44 36.91 -97.53 -44.85
C VAL A 44 35.75 -96.75 -44.23
N GLU A 45 34.73 -97.42 -43.72
CA GLU A 45 33.61 -96.79 -42.99
C GLU A 45 34.02 -96.10 -41.68
N GLN A 46 35.18 -96.46 -41.10
CA GLN A 46 35.70 -95.83 -39.88
C GLN A 46 36.51 -94.56 -40.14
N ILE A 47 36.78 -94.23 -41.41
CA ILE A 47 37.51 -93.01 -41.75
C ILE A 47 36.65 -91.81 -41.39
N ASP A 48 37.13 -90.95 -40.49
CA ASP A 48 36.48 -89.69 -40.16
C ASP A 48 36.46 -88.78 -41.41
N THR A 49 35.25 -88.52 -41.92
CA THR A 49 35.03 -87.66 -43.10
C THR A 49 34.95 -86.18 -42.73
N GLY A 50 35.07 -85.83 -41.45
CA GLY A 50 34.79 -84.50 -40.94
C GLY A 50 33.29 -84.20 -40.90
N VAL A 51 32.95 -82.96 -40.52
CA VAL A 51 31.56 -82.48 -40.49
C VAL A 51 31.15 -82.01 -41.89
N ASP A 52 29.96 -82.40 -42.33
CA ASP A 52 29.36 -81.84 -43.55
C ASP A 52 29.06 -80.35 -43.33
N THR A 53 29.63 -79.50 -44.19
CA THR A 53 29.45 -78.03 -44.13
C THR A 53 28.62 -77.51 -45.30
N SER A 54 27.96 -78.41 -46.04
CA SER A 54 27.15 -78.06 -47.22
C SER A 54 25.92 -77.20 -46.89
N ASP A 55 25.43 -77.26 -45.66
CA ASP A 55 24.32 -76.46 -45.13
C ASP A 55 24.77 -75.13 -44.48
N ALA A 56 26.07 -74.91 -44.34
CA ALA A 56 26.61 -73.67 -43.78
C ALA A 56 26.38 -72.51 -44.76
N THR A 57 25.77 -71.42 -44.25
CA THR A 57 25.38 -70.25 -45.08
C THR A 57 26.15 -68.98 -44.76
N ALA A 58 27.08 -69.01 -43.81
CA ALA A 58 27.84 -67.84 -43.38
C ALA A 58 28.76 -67.32 -44.50
N THR A 59 28.77 -66.01 -44.72
CA THR A 59 29.74 -65.35 -45.59
C THR A 59 30.89 -64.76 -44.78
N ALA A 60 31.95 -64.30 -45.43
CA ALA A 60 33.03 -63.57 -44.76
C ALA A 60 32.51 -62.36 -43.96
N ALA A 61 31.45 -61.70 -44.44
CA ALA A 61 30.83 -60.56 -43.77
C ALA A 61 29.98 -60.94 -42.54
N ASP A 62 29.75 -62.24 -42.29
CA ASP A 62 29.01 -62.73 -41.12
C ASP A 62 29.95 -63.25 -40.02
N ILE A 63 31.25 -63.39 -40.30
CA ILE A 63 32.28 -63.94 -39.40
C ILE A 63 33.22 -62.81 -38.94
N ALA A 64 33.55 -62.79 -37.65
CA ALA A 64 34.44 -61.77 -37.06
C ALA A 64 35.80 -61.69 -37.79
N GLU A 65 36.32 -60.47 -37.95
CA GLU A 65 37.58 -60.22 -38.63
C GLU A 65 38.74 -61.01 -38.00
N GLY A 66 39.48 -61.76 -38.83
CA GLY A 66 40.59 -62.61 -38.40
C GLY A 66 40.19 -64.02 -37.93
N GLU A 67 38.91 -64.26 -37.65
CA GLU A 67 38.39 -65.59 -37.36
C GLU A 67 38.12 -66.38 -38.64
N THR A 68 38.14 -67.72 -38.55
CA THR A 68 37.95 -68.58 -39.73
C THR A 68 36.95 -69.69 -39.48
N ALA A 69 36.15 -70.03 -40.49
CA ALA A 69 35.21 -71.16 -40.49
C ALA A 69 35.24 -71.91 -41.83
N TYR A 70 34.73 -73.14 -41.87
CA TYR A 70 34.51 -73.87 -43.12
C TYR A 70 33.05 -73.73 -43.56
N VAL A 71 32.85 -73.29 -44.80
CA VAL A 71 31.53 -73.09 -45.42
C VAL A 71 31.54 -73.78 -46.77
N ASN A 72 30.62 -74.73 -46.97
CA ASN A 72 30.53 -75.54 -48.18
C ASN A 72 31.90 -76.12 -48.62
N GLY A 73 32.64 -76.71 -47.67
CA GLY A 73 33.95 -77.31 -47.89
C GLY A 73 35.13 -76.34 -48.06
N SER A 74 34.89 -75.02 -48.05
CA SER A 74 35.93 -73.99 -48.23
C SER A 74 36.20 -73.23 -46.95
N LYS A 75 37.48 -72.95 -46.67
CA LYS A 75 37.86 -72.09 -45.55
C LYS A 75 37.52 -70.63 -45.87
N VAL A 76 36.67 -70.02 -45.06
CA VAL A 76 36.25 -68.61 -45.13
C VAL A 76 36.90 -67.86 -43.96
N THR A 77 37.53 -66.72 -44.25
CA THR A 77 38.08 -65.81 -43.24
C THR A 77 37.13 -64.64 -43.06
N GLY A 78 36.79 -64.32 -41.83
CA GLY A 78 35.86 -63.25 -41.50
C GLY A 78 36.39 -61.86 -41.80
N THR A 79 35.49 -60.95 -42.14
CA THR A 79 35.73 -59.52 -42.40
C THR A 79 34.83 -58.63 -41.56
N LEU A 80 34.06 -59.20 -40.63
CA LEU A 80 33.15 -58.44 -39.76
C LEU A 80 33.95 -57.80 -38.62
N SER A 81 34.27 -56.52 -38.73
CA SER A 81 35.10 -55.83 -37.73
C SER A 81 34.42 -55.69 -36.36
N SER A 82 35.21 -55.75 -35.28
CA SER A 82 34.79 -55.59 -33.87
C SER A 82 35.53 -54.44 -33.20
N PRO A 83 34.93 -53.78 -32.19
CA PRO A 83 33.85 -52.81 -32.33
C PRO A 83 34.32 -51.54 -33.07
N VAL A 84 33.50 -51.06 -34.00
CA VAL A 84 33.67 -49.74 -34.61
C VAL A 84 33.17 -48.70 -33.60
N ASN A 85 33.93 -47.62 -33.36
CA ASN A 85 33.30 -46.41 -32.81
C ASN A 85 32.27 -45.98 -33.85
N VAL A 86 31.00 -46.31 -33.64
CA VAL A 86 29.95 -45.90 -34.56
C VAL A 86 29.74 -44.41 -34.32
N PHE A 87 30.35 -43.58 -35.17
CA PHE A 87 30.17 -42.15 -35.13
C PHE A 87 28.84 -41.81 -35.81
N ALA A 88 27.95 -41.19 -35.04
CA ALA A 88 26.83 -40.44 -35.57
C ALA A 88 27.36 -39.22 -36.33
N GLU A 89 27.64 -39.36 -37.63
CA GLU A 89 28.17 -38.26 -38.44
C GLU A 89 27.09 -37.25 -38.87
N ALA A 90 25.81 -37.57 -38.67
CA ALA A 90 24.68 -36.69 -38.93
C ALA A 90 23.64 -36.74 -37.81
N ALA A 91 22.89 -35.64 -37.61
CA ALA A 91 21.86 -35.52 -36.58
C ALA A 91 20.65 -36.47 -36.80
N ASP A 92 20.44 -36.94 -38.03
CA ASP A 92 19.30 -37.77 -38.43
C ASP A 92 19.39 -39.23 -37.94
N CYS A 93 20.50 -39.58 -37.28
CA CYS A 93 20.75 -40.94 -36.83
C CYS A 93 20.22 -41.26 -35.43
N LEU A 94 19.50 -40.34 -34.80
CA LEU A 94 18.96 -40.53 -33.47
C LEU A 94 17.51 -40.06 -33.43
N SER A 95 16.60 -41.01 -33.24
CA SER A 95 15.16 -40.74 -33.17
C SER A 95 14.58 -41.28 -31.86
N VAL A 96 13.43 -40.74 -31.45
CA VAL A 96 12.61 -41.31 -30.38
C VAL A 96 11.50 -42.12 -31.05
N SER A 97 11.44 -43.40 -30.75
CA SER A 97 10.41 -44.32 -31.26
C SER A 97 9.68 -44.94 -30.08
N GLY A 98 8.51 -44.39 -29.75
CA GLY A 98 7.77 -44.72 -28.53
C GLY A 98 8.57 -44.37 -27.27
N SER A 99 8.83 -45.36 -26.41
CA SER A 99 9.58 -45.21 -25.15
C SER A 99 11.10 -45.39 -25.31
N TYR A 100 11.60 -45.58 -26.53
CA TYR A 100 13.00 -45.88 -26.79
C TYR A 100 13.69 -44.76 -27.58
N ILE A 101 14.98 -44.58 -27.28
CA ILE A 101 15.90 -43.82 -28.14
C ILE A 101 16.44 -44.81 -29.17
N ALA A 102 16.15 -44.57 -30.44
CA ALA A 102 16.58 -45.37 -31.57
C ALA A 102 17.79 -44.71 -32.25
N TYR A 103 18.83 -45.50 -32.51
CA TYR A 103 19.96 -45.11 -33.36
C TYR A 103 19.74 -45.68 -34.78
N THR A 104 19.82 -44.82 -35.79
CA THR A 104 19.63 -45.12 -37.21
C THR A 104 20.84 -44.65 -38.01
N SER A 105 21.79 -45.52 -38.35
CA SER A 105 22.94 -45.09 -39.18
C SER A 105 22.44 -44.48 -40.51
N PRO A 106 22.88 -43.25 -40.88
CA PRO A 106 22.42 -42.60 -42.09
C PRO A 106 23.15 -43.22 -43.29
N GLY A 107 22.53 -44.20 -43.93
CA GLY A 107 23.06 -44.76 -45.17
C GLY A 107 22.58 -46.18 -45.44
N SER A 108 22.44 -46.47 -46.73
CA SER A 108 22.28 -47.81 -47.31
C SER A 108 23.52 -48.71 -47.14
N GLY A 109 24.24 -48.57 -46.02
CA GLY A 109 25.52 -49.24 -45.76
C GLY A 109 25.32 -50.63 -45.18
N THR A 110 26.14 -51.58 -45.61
CA THR A 110 26.18 -52.97 -45.14
C THR A 110 26.85 -53.13 -43.77
N ASP A 111 26.99 -52.06 -42.99
CA ASP A 111 27.76 -52.03 -41.75
C ASP A 111 27.04 -52.79 -40.65
N LYS A 112 27.26 -54.11 -40.62
CA LYS A 112 26.89 -54.97 -39.51
C LYS A 112 27.90 -54.74 -38.38
N ALA A 113 27.43 -54.39 -37.19
CA ALA A 113 28.26 -54.27 -36.00
C ALA A 113 27.96 -55.40 -35.02
N ILE A 114 29.00 -56.04 -34.48
CA ILE A 114 28.85 -57.00 -33.37
C ILE A 114 28.88 -56.23 -32.05
N TRP A 115 27.83 -56.36 -31.24
CA TRP A 115 27.82 -55.94 -29.83
C TRP A 115 28.53 -57.00 -28.98
N ASP A 116 29.73 -56.69 -28.48
CA ASP A 116 30.54 -57.61 -27.67
C ASP A 116 30.11 -57.52 -26.20
N LYS A 117 29.42 -58.54 -25.68
CA LYS A 117 28.97 -58.58 -24.28
C LYS A 117 30.09 -58.49 -23.24
N SER A 118 31.33 -58.80 -23.61
CA SER A 118 32.49 -58.76 -22.71
C SER A 118 33.15 -57.37 -22.63
N LYS A 119 32.74 -56.44 -23.50
CA LYS A 119 33.30 -55.08 -23.59
C LYS A 119 32.24 -54.01 -23.38
N ASN A 120 32.70 -52.81 -23.06
CA ASN A 120 31.86 -51.62 -23.08
C ASN A 120 31.59 -51.21 -24.54
N ASN A 121 30.38 -51.47 -25.01
CA ASN A 121 29.93 -50.98 -26.30
C ASN A 121 29.35 -49.57 -26.09
N ILE A 122 30.00 -48.56 -26.66
CA ILE A 122 29.69 -47.16 -26.40
C ILE A 122 29.14 -46.52 -27.68
N VAL A 123 27.90 -46.04 -27.63
CA VAL A 123 27.37 -45.08 -28.62
C VAL A 123 27.74 -43.68 -28.15
N LYS A 124 28.59 -42.99 -28.92
CA LYS A 124 29.03 -41.63 -28.59
C LYS A 124 28.22 -40.63 -29.40
N ILE A 125 27.47 -39.78 -28.69
CA ILE A 125 26.83 -38.60 -29.27
C ILE A 125 27.72 -37.41 -28.92
N LYS A 126 28.03 -36.56 -29.90
CA LYS A 126 28.81 -35.35 -29.64
C LYS A 126 28.03 -34.48 -28.65
N ALA A 127 28.66 -34.03 -27.57
CA ALA A 127 27.99 -33.24 -26.53
C ALA A 127 27.33 -31.96 -27.08
N SER A 128 27.82 -31.45 -28.21
CA SER A 128 27.22 -30.34 -28.98
C SER A 128 25.84 -30.64 -29.57
N TYR A 129 25.42 -31.91 -29.64
CA TYR A 129 24.08 -32.32 -30.07
C TYR A 129 23.10 -32.45 -28.89
N LEU A 130 23.57 -32.27 -27.67
CA LEU A 130 22.75 -32.22 -26.47
C LEU A 130 22.62 -30.77 -26.00
N GLY A 131 21.51 -30.52 -25.32
CA GLY A 131 21.13 -29.20 -24.86
C GLY A 131 22.02 -28.58 -23.79
N SER A 132 21.93 -27.26 -23.57
CA SER A 132 22.76 -26.52 -22.61
C SER A 132 22.00 -25.75 -21.51
N CYS A 133 20.69 -25.95 -21.35
CA CYS A 133 19.92 -25.18 -20.37
C CYS A 133 18.98 -26.04 -19.50
N PHE A 134 18.87 -25.68 -18.22
CA PHE A 134 17.85 -26.21 -17.30
C PHE A 134 16.52 -25.47 -17.50
N ALA A 135 15.39 -26.05 -17.07
CA ALA A 135 14.04 -25.48 -17.26
C ALA A 135 13.87 -24.01 -16.81
N SER A 136 14.71 -23.54 -15.89
CA SER A 136 14.74 -22.16 -15.39
C SER A 136 15.46 -21.15 -16.30
N GLN A 137 16.03 -21.57 -17.44
CA GLN A 137 16.93 -20.76 -18.27
C GLN A 137 16.40 -20.46 -19.69
N VAL A 138 15.15 -20.81 -20.01
CA VAL A 138 14.52 -20.53 -21.32
C VAL A 138 14.04 -19.07 -21.35
N LEU A 139 14.85 -18.19 -21.95
CA LEU A 139 14.56 -16.78 -22.24
C LEU A 139 14.57 -16.60 -23.77
N GLU A 140 13.93 -15.56 -24.31
CA GLU A 140 14.04 -15.20 -25.74
C GLU A 140 15.53 -15.18 -26.19
N GLY A 141 15.81 -15.89 -27.28
CA GLY A 141 17.17 -16.07 -27.81
C GLY A 141 17.98 -17.21 -27.17
N ARG A 142 17.45 -17.91 -26.15
CA ARG A 142 18.04 -19.16 -25.64
C ARG A 142 17.20 -20.35 -26.09
N THR A 143 17.82 -21.23 -26.85
CA THR A 143 17.25 -22.52 -27.25
C THR A 143 17.59 -23.60 -26.22
N PHE A 144 16.90 -24.74 -26.27
CA PHE A 144 17.29 -25.92 -25.49
C PHE A 144 18.72 -26.40 -25.80
N THR A 145 19.39 -25.86 -26.83
CA THR A 145 20.68 -26.27 -27.41
C THR A 145 21.67 -25.11 -27.57
N ALA A 146 22.96 -25.40 -27.39
CA ALA A 146 24.08 -24.45 -27.32
C ALA A 146 24.30 -23.62 -28.60
N ASP A 147 24.82 -22.43 -28.40
CA ASP A 147 25.19 -21.41 -29.36
C ASP A 147 26.35 -21.84 -30.27
N GLY A 148 26.04 -22.14 -31.52
CA GLY A 148 27.07 -22.45 -32.52
C GLY A 148 26.54 -22.63 -33.93
N THR A 149 25.74 -21.68 -34.41
CA THR A 149 25.23 -21.52 -35.78
C THR A 149 24.41 -22.70 -36.37
N TRP A 150 23.09 -22.53 -36.37
CA TRP A 150 22.19 -23.18 -37.33
C TRP A 150 21.86 -22.21 -38.46
N LYS A 151 22.20 -22.59 -39.69
CA LYS A 151 21.48 -22.15 -40.90
C LYS A 151 21.08 -23.40 -41.65
N ASN A 152 19.77 -23.65 -41.68
CA ASN A 152 19.14 -24.55 -42.63
C ASN A 152 19.50 -24.05 -44.04
N THR A 153 20.08 -24.92 -44.87
CA THR A 153 20.29 -24.61 -46.28
C THR A 153 20.15 -25.90 -47.06
N THR A 154 18.95 -26.10 -47.64
CA THR A 154 18.73 -26.81 -48.92
C THR A 154 18.80 -28.34 -48.77
N THR A 155 17.71 -29.12 -48.79
CA THR A 155 16.69 -29.31 -49.84
C THR A 155 15.65 -30.31 -49.33
N GLY A 156 14.35 -30.05 -49.53
CA GLY A 156 13.28 -30.92 -49.06
C GLY A 156 13.17 -32.27 -49.76
N ALA A 157 13.04 -33.35 -48.99
CA ALA A 157 12.18 -34.51 -49.28
C ALA A 157 12.17 -35.53 -48.11
N PHE A 158 10.94 -35.79 -47.64
CA PHE A 158 10.36 -36.92 -46.88
C PHE A 158 11.14 -37.62 -45.77
N GLY A 159 10.73 -37.33 -44.53
CA GLY A 159 10.97 -38.21 -43.39
C GLY A 159 10.63 -37.65 -42.01
N GLY A 160 9.65 -36.74 -41.86
CA GLY A 160 9.09 -36.35 -40.56
C GLY A 160 10.11 -36.07 -39.45
N ASP A 161 10.81 -34.94 -39.55
CA ASP A 161 11.81 -34.49 -38.59
C ASP A 161 11.28 -34.57 -37.15
N ILE A 162 12.06 -35.22 -36.27
CA ILE A 162 11.92 -35.04 -34.82
C ILE A 162 12.37 -33.61 -34.50
N LEU A 163 11.41 -32.70 -34.49
CA LEU A 163 11.56 -31.39 -33.88
C LEU A 163 11.53 -31.59 -32.35
N LEU A 164 12.70 -31.83 -31.72
CA LEU A 164 12.89 -31.66 -30.27
C LEU A 164 12.97 -30.17 -29.89
N HIS A 165 12.35 -29.27 -30.63
CA HIS A 165 12.42 -27.84 -30.37
C HIS A 165 11.05 -27.17 -30.50
N THR A 166 10.55 -26.69 -29.37
CA THR A 166 9.64 -25.54 -29.34
C THR A 166 10.46 -24.39 -28.79
N GLU A 167 10.72 -23.37 -29.61
CA GLU A 167 11.33 -22.15 -29.12
C GLU A 167 10.36 -21.46 -28.15
N GLY A 168 10.86 -21.04 -26.99
CA GLY A 168 10.09 -20.18 -26.10
C GLY A 168 9.99 -18.78 -26.70
N THR A 169 8.78 -18.26 -26.90
CA THR A 169 8.52 -16.93 -27.48
C THR A 169 8.52 -15.79 -26.45
N MET A 170 8.99 -16.04 -25.22
CA MET A 170 8.86 -15.08 -24.12
C MET A 170 10.00 -14.05 -24.13
N THR A 171 9.72 -12.86 -24.64
CA THR A 171 10.65 -11.72 -24.71
C THR A 171 11.26 -11.37 -23.34
N ASN A 172 12.57 -11.08 -23.30
CA ASN A 172 13.25 -10.63 -22.09
C ASN A 172 13.27 -9.10 -22.02
N ASN A 173 12.38 -8.54 -21.19
CA ASN A 173 12.22 -7.09 -21.02
C ASN A 173 13.20 -6.49 -20.00
N GLY A 174 14.06 -7.30 -19.37
CA GLY A 174 15.09 -6.83 -18.45
C GLY A 174 14.54 -6.03 -17.26
N ALA A 175 15.20 -4.92 -16.93
CA ALA A 175 14.76 -3.95 -15.91
C ALA A 175 13.84 -2.90 -16.55
N TRP A 176 12.69 -3.34 -17.06
CA TRP A 176 11.77 -2.45 -17.77
C TRP A 176 11.29 -1.29 -16.89
N THR A 177 11.34 -0.08 -17.42
CA THR A 177 10.87 1.13 -16.71
C THR A 177 9.92 1.95 -17.55
N SER A 178 8.95 2.59 -16.90
CA SER A 178 8.05 3.54 -17.55
C SER A 178 7.70 4.69 -16.62
N THR A 179 7.44 5.86 -17.19
CA THR A 179 6.96 7.04 -16.46
C THR A 179 5.53 7.36 -16.88
N ILE A 180 4.60 7.48 -15.93
CA ILE A 180 3.17 7.76 -16.17
C ILE A 180 2.72 9.04 -15.46
N ALA A 181 1.74 9.74 -16.01
CA ALA A 181 1.08 10.81 -15.26
C ALA A 181 0.29 10.23 -14.05
N PRO A 182 0.09 11.00 -12.97
CA PRO A 182 -0.78 10.56 -11.87
C PRO A 182 -2.18 10.17 -12.36
N GLY A 183 -2.63 8.96 -12.02
CA GLY A 183 -3.93 8.43 -12.45
C GLY A 183 -3.96 7.82 -13.86
N ALA A 184 -2.85 7.87 -14.61
CA ALA A 184 -2.74 7.14 -15.87
C ALA A 184 -2.38 5.66 -15.64
N SER A 185 -2.57 4.85 -16.68
CA SER A 185 -2.20 3.43 -16.70
C SER A 185 -1.16 3.19 -17.79
N VAL A 186 -0.30 2.19 -17.59
CA VAL A 186 0.62 1.69 -18.62
C VAL A 186 0.48 0.18 -18.73
N THR A 187 0.50 -0.32 -19.96
CA THR A 187 0.58 -1.76 -20.23
C THR A 187 2.03 -2.21 -20.07
N ILE A 188 2.26 -3.14 -19.14
CA ILE A 188 3.56 -3.79 -19.00
C ILE A 188 3.72 -4.77 -20.18
N PRO A 189 4.82 -4.69 -20.97
CA PRO A 189 5.05 -5.62 -22.04
C PRO A 189 5.04 -7.08 -21.56
N ALA A 190 4.39 -7.96 -22.31
CA ALA A 190 4.44 -9.39 -22.05
C ALA A 190 5.88 -9.88 -22.17
N GLY A 191 6.30 -10.79 -21.29
CA GLY A 191 7.67 -11.29 -21.25
C GLY A 191 8.21 -11.46 -19.84
N TYR A 192 9.47 -11.87 -19.75
CA TYR A 192 10.21 -11.96 -18.50
C TYR A 192 10.74 -10.58 -18.09
N HIS A 193 10.59 -10.24 -16.81
CA HIS A 193 11.15 -9.03 -16.18
C HIS A 193 12.07 -9.48 -15.04
N ASN A 194 13.25 -8.85 -14.90
CA ASN A 194 14.26 -9.29 -13.93
C ASN A 194 14.02 -8.81 -12.48
N GLY A 195 12.82 -8.29 -12.19
CA GLY A 195 12.44 -7.76 -10.88
C GLY A 195 13.10 -6.44 -10.48
N ARG A 196 13.96 -5.85 -11.32
CA ARG A 196 14.63 -4.55 -11.06
C ARG A 196 14.00 -3.38 -11.81
N GLY A 197 12.93 -3.63 -12.57
CA GLY A 197 12.15 -2.61 -13.27
C GLY A 197 11.26 -1.78 -12.34
N SER A 198 10.72 -0.66 -12.82
CA SER A 198 9.85 0.21 -12.04
C SER A 198 8.93 1.08 -12.91
N VAL A 199 7.70 1.32 -12.45
CA VAL A 199 6.80 2.32 -13.02
C VAL A 199 6.76 3.52 -12.09
N THR A 200 7.20 4.67 -12.58
CA THR A 200 7.29 5.92 -11.80
C THR A 200 6.20 6.88 -12.24
N ALA A 201 5.54 7.56 -11.29
CA ALA A 201 4.66 8.67 -11.64
C ALA A 201 5.51 9.93 -11.90
N SER A 202 5.33 10.61 -13.05
CA SER A 202 6.04 11.86 -13.38
C SER A 202 5.65 13.04 -12.50
N GLY A 203 4.55 12.92 -11.76
CA GLY A 203 4.13 13.92 -10.79
C GLY A 203 4.57 13.51 -9.38
N SER A 204 5.19 14.44 -8.66
CA SER A 204 5.03 14.44 -7.20
C SER A 204 3.54 14.39 -6.93
N SER A 205 3.09 13.50 -6.05
CA SER A 205 1.69 13.40 -5.65
C SER A 205 1.22 14.78 -5.18
N SER A 206 0.55 15.52 -6.06
CA SER A 206 -0.27 16.68 -5.71
C SER A 206 -1.57 16.16 -5.06
N GLY A 207 -1.42 15.30 -4.04
CA GLY A 207 -2.46 15.07 -3.04
C GLY A 207 -2.41 16.12 -1.92
N GLY A 208 -1.46 17.07 -2.00
CA GLY A 208 -1.46 18.27 -1.18
C GLY A 208 -2.40 19.32 -1.76
N ILE A 209 -3.15 20.00 -0.88
CA ILE A 209 -3.84 21.24 -1.24
C ILE A 209 -2.77 22.29 -1.60
N ASP A 210 -2.95 23.01 -2.71
CA ASP A 210 -2.11 24.17 -3.02
C ASP A 210 -2.28 25.22 -1.91
N THR A 211 -1.19 25.58 -1.26
CA THR A 211 -1.16 26.56 -0.15
C THR A 211 -0.48 27.86 -0.56
N SER A 212 -0.24 28.07 -1.85
CA SER A 212 0.41 29.26 -2.37
C SER A 212 -0.41 30.54 -2.17
N ASP A 213 -1.73 30.42 -2.04
CA ASP A 213 -2.66 31.52 -1.75
C ASP A 213 -2.88 31.74 -0.24
N ALA A 214 -2.35 30.88 0.63
CA ALA A 214 -2.46 31.03 2.07
C ALA A 214 -1.62 32.22 2.57
N THR A 215 -2.19 33.05 3.44
CA THR A 215 -1.57 34.31 3.91
C THR A 215 -1.37 34.37 5.43
N ALA A 216 -1.65 33.29 6.16
CA ALA A 216 -1.54 33.27 7.60
C ALA A 216 -0.08 33.38 8.07
N THR A 217 0.19 34.27 9.03
CA THR A 217 1.47 34.30 9.74
C THR A 217 1.38 33.55 11.07
N ALA A 218 2.51 33.29 11.73
CA ALA A 218 2.51 32.70 13.07
C ALA A 218 1.67 33.51 14.08
N ALA A 219 1.69 34.84 13.97
CA ALA A 219 0.90 35.74 14.81
C ALA A 219 -0.62 35.66 14.56
N ASN A 220 -1.04 35.13 13.41
CA ASN A 220 -2.44 34.94 13.05
C ASN A 220 -3.00 33.57 13.51
N ILE A 221 -2.17 32.69 14.08
CA ILE A 221 -2.54 31.33 14.48
C ILE A 221 -2.38 31.17 15.99
N LEU A 222 -3.36 30.56 16.67
CA LEU A 222 -3.31 30.29 18.11
C LEU A 222 -2.06 29.50 18.52
N SER A 223 -1.47 29.89 19.65
CA SER A 223 -0.29 29.21 20.22
C SER A 223 -0.52 27.71 20.36
N GLY A 224 0.44 26.91 19.88
CA GLY A 224 0.38 25.44 19.87
C GLY A 224 -0.41 24.82 18.71
N LYS A 225 -1.05 25.63 17.85
CA LYS A 225 -1.67 25.17 16.60
C LYS A 225 -0.71 25.32 15.42
N THR A 226 -0.91 24.54 14.36
CA THR A 226 -0.06 24.57 13.16
C THR A 226 -0.90 24.62 11.88
N ALA A 227 -0.39 25.29 10.85
CA ALA A 227 -0.95 25.33 9.50
C ALA A 227 0.17 25.20 8.45
N TYR A 228 -0.18 24.98 7.18
CA TYR A 228 0.75 25.06 6.06
C TYR A 228 0.47 26.33 5.25
N VAL A 229 1.52 27.08 4.93
CA VAL A 229 1.47 28.35 4.20
C VAL A 229 2.61 28.36 3.20
N ASN A 230 2.29 28.52 1.91
CA ASN A 230 3.25 28.43 0.81
C ASN A 230 4.19 27.21 0.92
N GLY A 231 3.61 26.04 1.16
CA GLY A 231 4.34 24.77 1.31
C GLY A 231 5.12 24.60 2.63
N SER A 232 5.16 25.60 3.51
CA SER A 232 5.90 25.55 4.77
C SER A 232 4.98 25.42 5.98
N LYS A 233 5.36 24.56 6.93
CA LYS A 233 4.64 24.44 8.20
C LYS A 233 4.89 25.68 9.08
N VAL A 234 3.82 26.36 9.47
CA VAL A 234 3.81 27.52 10.35
C VAL A 234 3.21 27.12 11.70
N THR A 235 3.94 27.36 12.79
CA THR A 235 3.45 27.16 14.17
C THR A 235 2.96 28.48 14.73
N GLY A 236 1.75 28.49 15.30
CA GLY A 236 1.11 29.68 15.84
C GLY A 236 1.76 30.21 17.11
N THR A 237 1.70 31.53 17.26
CA THR A 237 2.22 32.29 18.41
C THR A 237 1.17 33.20 19.06
N MET A 238 -0.06 33.25 18.54
CA MET A 238 -1.12 34.11 19.08
C MET A 238 -1.56 33.63 20.47
N THR A 239 -1.44 34.50 21.47
CA THR A 239 -1.90 34.24 22.84
C THR A 239 -3.43 34.12 22.88
N ASN A 240 -3.94 33.16 23.65
CA ASN A 240 -5.36 33.06 23.99
C ASN A 240 -5.61 33.74 25.35
N ASN A 241 -6.27 34.91 25.33
CA ASN A 241 -6.59 35.71 26.51
C ASN A 241 -7.94 35.31 27.15
N GLY A 242 -8.71 34.40 26.54
CA GLY A 242 -9.97 33.90 27.08
C GLY A 242 -11.04 34.99 27.28
N ALA A 243 -11.77 34.91 28.39
CA ALA A 243 -12.75 35.91 28.80
C ALA A 243 -12.08 36.94 29.72
N VAL A 244 -11.61 38.03 29.13
CA VAL A 244 -11.01 39.13 29.89
C VAL A 244 -12.10 39.92 30.63
N ALA A 245 -12.11 39.86 31.95
CA ALA A 245 -12.99 40.63 32.81
C ALA A 245 -12.19 41.67 33.59
N LYS A 246 -12.60 42.95 33.53
CA LYS A 246 -11.93 44.04 34.24
C LYS A 246 -12.94 44.98 34.87
N THR A 247 -12.74 45.31 36.14
CA THR A 247 -13.48 46.37 36.82
C THR A 247 -12.57 47.59 37.02
N MET A 248 -13.09 48.79 36.78
CA MET A 248 -12.36 50.05 36.93
C MET A 248 -13.23 51.16 37.51
N THR A 249 -12.59 52.20 38.04
CA THR A 249 -13.24 53.43 38.49
C THR A 249 -13.49 54.37 37.31
N ALA A 250 -14.33 55.39 37.51
CA ALA A 250 -14.50 56.46 36.53
C ALA A 250 -13.15 57.07 36.13
N ASN A 251 -12.98 57.36 34.84
CA ASN A 251 -11.75 57.87 34.21
C ASN A 251 -10.55 56.90 34.21
N GLY A 252 -10.74 55.63 34.58
CA GLY A 252 -9.72 54.59 34.40
C GLY A 252 -9.50 54.24 32.92
N SER A 253 -8.30 53.77 32.59
CA SER A 253 -7.97 53.22 31.27
C SER A 253 -7.56 51.75 31.39
N TYR A 254 -7.90 50.94 30.40
CA TYR A 254 -7.51 49.53 30.31
C TYR A 254 -7.09 49.20 28.88
N THR A 255 -5.82 48.82 28.72
CA THR A 255 -5.29 48.30 27.47
C THR A 255 -5.70 46.84 27.33
N ILE A 256 -6.47 46.53 26.28
CA ILE A 256 -6.84 45.16 25.94
C ILE A 256 -5.60 44.48 25.34
N PRO A 257 -5.09 43.37 25.93
CA PRO A 257 -3.95 42.67 25.38
C PRO A 257 -4.23 42.16 23.97
N ALA A 258 -3.23 42.23 23.09
CA ALA A 258 -3.29 41.59 21.78
C ALA A 258 -3.44 40.07 21.95
N GLY A 259 -4.16 39.44 21.01
CA GLY A 259 -4.44 38.00 21.03
C GLY A 259 -5.92 37.67 20.88
N TYR A 260 -6.25 36.39 21.00
CA TYR A 260 -7.62 35.90 20.89
C TYR A 260 -8.40 36.13 22.19
N HIS A 261 -9.60 36.70 22.09
CA HIS A 261 -10.56 36.81 23.19
C HIS A 261 -11.82 36.03 22.82
N ASN A 262 -12.41 35.31 23.77
CA ASN A 262 -13.53 34.40 23.50
C ASN A 262 -14.91 35.09 23.38
N GLY A 263 -14.93 36.42 23.27
CA GLY A 263 -16.15 37.23 23.17
C GLY A 263 -16.99 37.35 24.46
N SER A 264 -16.65 36.64 25.54
CA SER A 264 -17.40 36.66 26.80
C SER A 264 -16.83 37.64 27.84
N GLY A 265 -15.72 38.31 27.51
CA GLY A 265 -15.10 39.32 28.36
C GLY A 265 -15.98 40.55 28.56
N LYS A 266 -15.82 41.23 29.70
CA LYS A 266 -16.53 42.46 30.05
C LYS A 266 -15.62 43.45 30.76
N VAL A 267 -15.72 44.72 30.38
CA VAL A 267 -15.15 45.83 31.16
C VAL A 267 -16.30 46.51 31.90
N THR A 268 -16.23 46.54 33.22
CA THR A 268 -17.22 47.16 34.09
C THR A 268 -16.63 48.41 34.72
N VAL A 269 -17.28 49.55 34.53
CA VAL A 269 -16.95 50.78 35.26
C VAL A 269 -17.88 50.89 36.45
N ASN A 270 -17.30 50.88 37.65
CA ASN A 270 -18.03 51.22 38.85
C ASN A 270 -18.09 52.75 38.92
N VAL A 271 -19.18 53.33 38.39
CA VAL A 271 -19.53 54.70 38.68
C VAL A 271 -20.34 54.65 39.98
N SER A 272 -19.71 55.03 41.09
CA SER A 272 -20.49 55.41 42.26
C SER A 272 -21.37 56.58 41.82
N SER A 273 -22.65 56.33 41.58
CA SER A 273 -23.60 57.43 41.64
C SER A 273 -23.38 58.06 43.00
N SER A 274 -22.98 59.34 43.02
CA SER A 274 -23.28 60.14 44.19
C SER A 274 -24.79 59.99 44.36
N SER A 275 -25.20 59.16 45.33
CA SER A 275 -26.54 59.23 45.89
C SER A 275 -26.85 60.70 46.01
N GLY A 276 -27.90 61.17 45.34
CA GLY A 276 -28.26 62.58 45.40
C GLY A 276 -28.19 63.03 46.85
N SER A 277 -27.32 64.00 47.12
CA SER A 277 -27.41 64.74 48.37
C SER A 277 -28.64 65.62 48.23
N SER A 278 -29.83 65.03 48.33
CA SER A 278 -31.02 65.75 48.74
C SER A 278 -30.98 65.80 50.27
N THR A 279 -30.06 66.60 50.81
CA THR A 279 -30.53 67.48 51.88
C THR A 279 -31.63 68.30 51.22
N ASN A 280 -32.88 67.86 51.29
CA ASN A 280 -34.00 68.71 50.94
C ASN A 280 -33.82 69.95 51.80
N ASN A 281 -33.32 71.04 51.21
CA ASN A 281 -32.94 72.24 51.97
C ASN A 281 -34.15 72.80 52.73
N ILE A 282 -35.38 72.36 52.40
CA ILE A 282 -36.64 72.77 52.98
C ILE A 282 -37.56 71.55 53.16
N GLU A 283 -38.04 71.33 54.38
CA GLU A 283 -39.18 70.47 54.71
C GLU A 283 -40.48 71.29 54.63
N ALA A 284 -41.58 70.71 54.18
CA ALA A 284 -42.85 71.41 53.99
C ALA A 284 -44.06 70.57 54.45
N TYR A 285 -45.01 71.21 55.14
CA TYR A 285 -46.28 70.64 55.57
C TYR A 285 -47.45 71.51 55.11
N ALA A 286 -48.44 70.91 54.45
CA ALA A 286 -49.70 71.58 54.21
C ALA A 286 -50.53 71.64 55.50
N ILE A 287 -51.10 72.80 55.80
CA ILE A 287 -51.98 73.02 56.95
C ILE A 287 -53.32 73.59 56.47
N THR A 288 -54.41 73.01 56.99
CA THR A 288 -55.79 73.33 56.59
C THR A 288 -56.70 73.66 57.79
N ASN A 289 -56.12 73.76 58.99
CA ASN A 289 -56.84 74.10 60.22
C ASN A 289 -56.00 75.06 61.07
N THR A 290 -56.67 75.77 61.99
CA THR A 290 -56.07 76.89 62.76
C THR A 290 -55.25 76.43 63.97
N ASN A 291 -55.12 75.11 64.22
CA ASN A 291 -54.31 74.52 65.28
C ASN A 291 -53.57 73.24 64.78
N PRO A 292 -52.74 73.35 63.74
CA PRO A 292 -52.26 72.18 63.00
C PRO A 292 -51.09 71.48 63.71
N SER A 293 -51.07 70.16 63.63
CA SER A 293 -49.92 69.34 64.04
C SER A 293 -48.90 69.25 62.90
N VAL A 294 -47.63 69.55 63.19
CA VAL A 294 -46.52 69.44 62.23
C VAL A 294 -45.30 68.85 62.94
N SER A 295 -44.48 68.07 62.22
CA SER A 295 -43.34 67.34 62.80
C SER A 295 -42.11 67.41 61.91
N PHE A 296 -41.44 68.57 61.92
CA PHE A 296 -40.19 68.75 61.18
C PHE A 296 -39.08 67.84 61.73
N LYS A 297 -38.33 67.15 60.86
CA LYS A 297 -37.19 66.31 61.24
C LYS A 297 -36.02 67.16 61.73
N ARG A 298 -35.85 68.35 61.15
CA ARG A 298 -34.84 69.33 61.58
C ARG A 298 -35.32 70.17 62.76
N THR A 299 -34.40 70.47 63.67
CA THR A 299 -34.58 71.36 64.82
C THR A 299 -33.89 72.72 64.66
N ASP A 300 -33.15 72.93 63.56
CA ASP A 300 -32.55 74.19 63.14
C ASP A 300 -33.35 74.84 61.99
N GLY A 301 -33.04 76.11 61.67
CA GLY A 301 -33.74 76.87 60.62
C GLY A 301 -35.04 77.53 61.07
N ALA A 302 -35.39 78.63 60.40
CA ALA A 302 -36.59 79.42 60.67
C ALA A 302 -37.84 78.77 60.07
N ILE A 303 -38.94 78.78 60.83
CA ILE A 303 -40.24 78.31 60.35
C ILE A 303 -40.91 79.45 59.58
N LYS A 304 -41.34 79.17 58.35
CA LYS A 304 -42.00 80.13 57.45
C LYS A 304 -43.33 79.57 56.96
N ILE A 305 -44.31 80.42 56.71
CA ILE A 305 -45.64 80.03 56.24
C ILE A 305 -46.04 80.79 54.97
N TRP A 306 -46.65 80.09 54.03
CA TRP A 306 -47.06 80.63 52.73
C TRP A 306 -48.47 80.17 52.40
N GLY A 307 -49.38 81.08 52.10
CA GLY A 307 -50.76 80.74 51.77
C GLY A 307 -51.75 81.80 52.19
N TYR A 308 -52.98 81.39 52.48
CA TYR A 308 -54.07 82.31 52.80
C TYR A 308 -54.95 81.77 53.93
N GLY A 309 -55.69 82.66 54.57
CA GLY A 309 -56.67 82.33 55.59
C GLY A 309 -57.71 83.42 55.72
N THR A 310 -58.67 83.23 56.62
CA THR A 310 -59.65 84.25 56.97
C THR A 310 -59.55 84.55 58.45
N MET A 311 -59.74 85.81 58.83
CA MET A 311 -59.87 86.22 60.22
C MET A 311 -61.25 86.82 60.45
N THR A 312 -61.92 86.40 61.52
CA THR A 312 -63.25 86.92 61.88
C THR A 312 -63.14 87.67 63.20
N SER A 313 -63.53 88.94 63.20
CA SER A 313 -63.62 89.77 64.42
C SER A 313 -65.08 90.09 64.73
N SER A 314 -65.47 89.97 65.99
CA SER A 314 -66.77 90.39 66.50
C SER A 314 -66.67 91.77 67.16
N SER A 315 -67.66 92.63 66.90
CA SER A 315 -67.84 93.88 67.64
C SER A 315 -68.72 93.64 68.87
N GLY A 316 -68.52 94.44 69.92
CA GLY A 316 -69.33 94.35 71.16
C GLY A 316 -70.82 94.63 70.99
N TRP A 317 -71.26 95.04 69.78
CA TRP A 317 -72.66 95.28 69.40
C TRP A 317 -73.22 94.20 68.46
N GLY A 318 -72.58 93.02 68.39
CA GLY A 318 -73.10 91.85 67.68
C GLY A 318 -72.78 91.76 66.18
N GLY A 319 -71.97 92.68 65.63
CA GLY A 319 -71.51 92.61 64.23
C GLY A 319 -70.29 91.70 64.06
N GLN A 320 -70.22 90.93 62.98
CA GLN A 320 -69.02 90.14 62.62
C GLN A 320 -68.46 90.62 61.28
N THR A 321 -67.13 90.76 61.20
CA THR A 321 -66.41 91.08 59.97
C THR A 321 -65.39 89.99 59.70
N THR A 322 -65.42 89.42 58.49
CA THR A 322 -64.44 88.42 58.04
C THR A 322 -63.56 89.03 56.96
N SER A 323 -62.25 89.00 57.18
CA SER A 323 -61.24 89.52 56.25
C SER A 323 -60.34 88.38 55.76
N LEU A 324 -59.97 88.41 54.48
CA LEU A 324 -58.93 87.54 53.93
C LEU A 324 -57.55 88.00 54.42
N ILE A 325 -56.70 87.05 54.76
CA ILE A 325 -55.29 87.28 55.07
C ILE A 325 -54.39 86.45 54.16
N ALA A 326 -53.22 87.00 53.83
CA ALA A 326 -52.17 86.32 53.07
C ALA A 326 -50.92 86.13 53.93
N PHE A 327 -50.42 84.91 54.00
CA PHE A 327 -49.22 84.52 54.71
C PHE A 327 -47.99 84.60 53.78
N GLU A 328 -46.96 85.33 54.20
CA GLU A 328 -45.72 85.54 53.45
C GLU A 328 -44.52 85.35 54.38
N GLY A 329 -44.05 84.11 54.50
CA GLY A 329 -42.87 83.79 55.29
C GLY A 329 -43.09 83.96 56.80
N ASP A 330 -42.58 85.06 57.34
CA ASP A 330 -42.57 85.41 58.77
C ASP A 330 -43.55 86.54 59.10
N LYS A 331 -44.50 86.84 58.21
CA LYS A 331 -45.53 87.86 58.39
C LYS A 331 -46.82 87.45 57.69
N TYR A 332 -47.90 88.15 58.00
CA TYR A 332 -49.14 88.08 57.25
C TYR A 332 -49.68 89.47 56.94
N HIS A 333 -50.45 89.56 55.87
CA HIS A 333 -51.07 90.79 55.40
C HIS A 333 -52.57 90.74 55.58
N LYS A 334 -53.16 91.83 56.08
CA LYS A 334 -54.61 92.03 56.10
C LYS A 334 -55.01 92.95 54.95
N SER A 335 -56.06 92.58 54.23
CA SER A 335 -56.63 93.47 53.22
C SER A 335 -57.20 94.74 53.86
N ALA A 336 -57.05 95.87 53.18
CA ALA A 336 -57.66 97.15 53.54
C ALA A 336 -58.66 97.55 52.44
N MET A 337 -59.77 98.18 52.84
CA MET A 337 -60.79 98.67 51.89
C MET A 337 -60.33 99.93 51.13
N TYR A 338 -59.46 100.73 51.76
CA TYR A 338 -58.82 101.91 51.18
C TYR A 338 -57.34 101.94 51.61
N GLY A 339 -56.41 102.18 50.67
CA GLY A 339 -54.96 102.13 50.90
C GLY A 339 -54.32 100.75 50.63
N GLY A 340 -53.02 100.60 50.97
CA GLY A 340 -52.29 99.33 50.85
C GLY A 340 -52.54 98.38 52.03
N PRO A 341 -52.32 97.06 51.87
CA PRO A 341 -52.49 96.10 52.96
C PRO A 341 -51.50 96.36 54.09
N SER A 342 -51.92 96.14 55.33
CA SER A 342 -51.03 96.21 56.50
C SER A 342 -50.41 94.85 56.78
N SER A 343 -49.10 94.83 57.06
CA SER A 343 -48.37 93.63 57.41
C SER A 343 -48.14 93.52 58.92
N THR A 344 -48.30 92.32 59.47
CA THR A 344 -48.01 92.00 60.87
C THR A 344 -47.04 90.83 60.92
N SER A 345 -45.93 90.98 61.67
CA SER A 345 -44.95 89.91 61.89
C SER A 345 -45.54 88.73 62.66
N LEU A 346 -45.07 87.53 62.35
CA LEU A 346 -45.40 86.26 62.98
C LEU A 346 -44.17 85.73 63.73
N SER A 347 -44.41 85.10 64.88
CA SER A 347 -43.37 84.40 65.65
C SER A 347 -43.72 82.93 65.70
N LEU A 348 -43.43 82.21 64.61
CA LEU A 348 -43.80 80.81 64.44
C LEU A 348 -42.84 79.89 65.19
N SER A 349 -43.40 78.94 65.93
CA SER A 349 -42.65 77.93 66.68
C SER A 349 -43.42 76.62 66.74
N ILE A 350 -42.77 75.54 67.15
CA ILE A 350 -43.44 74.26 67.44
C ILE A 350 -43.47 74.07 68.95
N SER A 351 -44.66 73.83 69.50
CA SER A 351 -44.86 73.47 70.90
C SER A 351 -45.76 72.25 70.99
N ASN A 352 -45.32 71.19 71.68
CA ASN A 352 -46.03 69.92 71.81
C ASN A 352 -46.51 69.33 70.47
N GLY A 353 -45.69 69.43 69.42
CA GLY A 353 -46.00 68.91 68.07
C GLY A 353 -47.02 69.73 67.27
N LYS A 354 -47.40 70.92 67.76
CA LYS A 354 -48.32 71.85 67.08
C LYS A 354 -47.62 73.14 66.66
N LEU A 355 -48.03 73.69 65.52
CA LEU A 355 -47.58 75.02 65.09
C LEU A 355 -48.21 76.10 65.97
N THR A 356 -47.37 76.89 66.61
CA THR A 356 -47.76 78.05 67.43
C THR A 356 -47.31 79.35 66.77
N GLY A 357 -47.92 80.48 67.18
CA GLY A 357 -47.62 81.80 66.62
C GLY A 357 -48.51 82.26 65.47
N LEU A 358 -49.57 81.50 65.14
CA LEU A 358 -50.60 81.93 64.19
C LEU A 358 -51.47 83.06 64.79
N PRO A 359 -52.08 83.93 63.96
CA PRO A 359 -52.92 85.04 64.43
C PRO A 359 -54.15 84.57 65.25
N SER A 360 -54.44 85.21 66.38
CA SER A 360 -55.47 84.76 67.36
C SER A 360 -56.93 84.85 66.88
N GLY A 361 -57.22 85.62 65.82
CA GLY A 361 -58.56 85.75 65.22
C GLY A 361 -58.77 84.91 63.95
N LEU A 362 -57.89 83.95 63.67
CA LEU A 362 -57.95 83.10 62.47
C LEU A 362 -59.16 82.16 62.54
N SER A 363 -60.05 82.24 61.54
CA SER A 363 -61.24 81.39 61.41
C SER A 363 -61.07 80.24 60.40
N ALA A 364 -60.21 80.40 59.38
CA ALA A 364 -59.84 79.34 58.44
C ALA A 364 -58.43 79.57 57.86
N ILE A 365 -57.78 78.51 57.35
CA ILE A 365 -56.46 78.57 56.73
C ILE A 365 -56.25 77.49 55.68
N SER A 366 -55.50 77.82 54.62
CA SER A 366 -54.93 76.90 53.64
C SER A 366 -53.53 77.41 53.30
N ALA A 367 -52.51 76.76 53.85
CA ALA A 367 -51.13 77.22 53.74
C ALA A 367 -50.12 76.07 53.76
N ILE A 368 -48.90 76.36 53.33
CA ILE A 368 -47.73 75.49 53.43
C ILE A 368 -46.79 76.10 54.47
N VAL A 369 -46.44 75.31 55.46
CA VAL A 369 -45.45 75.65 56.49
C VAL A 369 -44.15 74.96 56.10
N THR A 370 -43.06 75.71 56.12
CA THR A 370 -41.75 75.28 55.68
C THR A 370 -40.72 75.46 56.77
N ARG A 371 -39.73 74.56 56.81
CA ARG A 371 -38.55 74.67 57.66
C ARG A 371 -37.34 74.18 56.89
N GLY A 372 -36.35 75.04 56.70
CA GLY A 372 -35.17 74.73 55.90
C GLY A 372 -33.87 75.27 56.48
N ILE A 373 -32.75 74.77 55.96
CA ILE A 373 -31.37 75.16 56.34
C ILE A 373 -31.14 76.64 56.02
#